data_AF-A0A3D2WGT4-F1
#
_entry.id   AF-A0A3D2WGT4-F1
#
_cell.length_a   1.000
_cell.length_b   1.000
_cell.length_c   1.000
_cell.angle_alpha   90.00
_cell.angle_beta   90.00
_cell.angle_gamma   90.00
#
_symmetry.space_group_name_H-M   'P 1'
#
loop_
_entity.id
_entity.type
_entity.pdbx_description
1 polymer ?
#
loop_
_entity_poly.entity_id
_entity_poly.type
_entity_poly.pdbx_seq_one_letter_code
_entity_poly.pdbx_strand_id
1 'polypeptide(L)'
;MGGKVTLVEFEDGRLCFSNHGSFIPGSIETVICNDAPESRYRNRFLAEAMVNLNMIDTIGSGIKKMFMIQKNRFFPLPEYTLGNARVEVNITGKVLDIAYARKLAEFPDLKLEDIILLDQIQKRKPLSDDQAKYLKSKNLIEGRKPNYFISAQLAQHSDNKAEYIRHKAFDDQHYKQLIIEYLEKFTTAQRSDFDRLILDKLPEVLDEQQKHHKVKNLIQSLKNQGLITNSGRTWQLSKPSLSS
;
A
#
# COMPACT_ATOMS: atom_id res chain seq x y z
N MET A 1 13.69 28.84 20.56
CA MET A 1 13.04 27.61 20.04
C MET A 1 13.52 26.45 20.89
N GLY A 2 12.66 25.85 21.72
CA GLY A 2 13.05 24.84 22.73
C GLY A 2 12.07 23.67 22.79
N GLY A 3 11.47 23.29 21.65
CA GLY A 3 10.55 22.17 21.58
C GLY A 3 11.31 20.84 21.45
N LYS A 4 10.86 19.81 22.18
CA LYS A 4 11.34 18.44 21.98
C LYS A 4 10.81 17.90 20.66
N VAL A 5 11.59 17.00 20.05
CA VAL A 5 11.08 16.13 18.97
C VAL A 5 10.25 15.04 19.61
N THR A 6 9.04 14.83 19.13
CA THR A 6 8.14 13.76 19.59
C THR A 6 8.08 12.68 18.53
N LEU A 7 8.16 11.42 18.96
CA LEU A 7 7.88 10.24 18.15
C LEU A 7 6.68 9.52 18.77
N VAL A 8 5.69 9.20 17.95
CA VAL A 8 4.54 8.38 18.33
C VAL A 8 4.48 7.19 17.38
N GLU A 9 4.39 5.99 17.96
CA GLU A 9 4.12 4.74 17.25
C GLU A 9 2.66 4.37 17.44
N PHE A 10 1.98 4.07 16.34
CA PHE A 10 0.58 3.66 16.33
C PHE A 10 0.48 2.16 16.12
N GLU A 11 -0.50 1.52 16.76
CA GLU A 11 -0.78 0.08 16.61
C GLU A 11 -1.09 -0.30 15.15
N ASP A 12 -1.58 0.65 14.35
CA ASP A 12 -1.84 0.46 12.92
C ASP A 12 -0.56 0.46 12.05
N GLY A 13 0.64 0.45 12.64
CA GLY A 13 1.91 0.38 11.92
C GLY A 13 2.35 1.71 11.31
N ARG A 14 1.88 2.84 11.86
CA ARG A 14 2.35 4.19 11.49
C ARG A 14 3.32 4.75 12.53
N LEU A 15 4.30 5.51 12.06
CA LEU A 15 5.17 6.35 12.88
C LEU A 15 4.92 7.82 12.57
N CYS A 16 4.69 8.62 13.61
CA CYS A 16 4.58 10.07 13.52
C CYS A 16 5.76 10.73 14.21
N PHE A 17 6.54 11.53 13.46
CA PHE A 17 7.57 12.41 14.01
C PHE A 17 7.06 13.84 13.97
N SER A 18 7.19 14.55 15.08
CA SER A 18 6.74 15.94 15.20
C SER A 18 7.83 16.82 15.80
N ASN A 19 8.13 17.94 15.16
CA ASN A 19 9.13 18.90 15.61
C ASN A 19 8.64 20.35 15.49
N HIS A 20 9.07 21.20 16.41
CA HIS A 20 8.75 22.63 16.39
C HIS A 20 9.61 23.37 15.36
N GLY A 21 9.00 24.37 14.70
CA GLY A 21 9.60 25.24 13.70
C GLY A 21 8.89 25.16 12.36
N SER A 22 9.53 25.72 11.34
CA SER A 22 9.01 25.75 9.97
C SER A 22 9.73 24.77 9.04
N PHE A 23 9.13 24.48 7.89
CA PHE A 23 9.81 23.75 6.83
C PHE A 23 10.57 24.74 5.94
N ILE A 24 11.90 24.73 6.01
CA ILE A 24 12.75 25.73 5.32
C ILE A 24 12.55 25.73 3.79
N PRO A 25 12.46 24.56 3.12
CA PRO A 25 12.26 24.53 1.67
C PRO A 25 10.88 25.03 1.21
N GLY A 26 9.97 25.39 2.13
CA GLY A 26 8.62 25.84 1.84
C GLY A 26 7.63 24.69 1.62
N SER A 27 7.90 23.80 0.66
CA SER A 27 6.99 22.69 0.32
C SER A 27 7.72 21.38 0.02
N ILE A 28 7.02 20.26 0.16
CA ILE A 28 7.57 18.93 -0.14
C ILE A 28 7.78 18.75 -1.64
N GLU A 29 6.88 19.28 -2.45
CA GLU A 29 6.96 19.26 -3.92
C GLU A 29 8.25 19.92 -4.39
N THR A 30 8.63 21.04 -3.78
CA THR A 30 9.86 21.77 -4.10
C THR A 30 11.09 20.88 -3.87
N VAL A 31 11.13 20.13 -2.77
CA VAL A 31 12.25 19.21 -2.46
C VAL A 31 12.27 17.98 -3.36
N ILE A 32 11.10 17.50 -3.77
CA ILE A 32 11.00 16.33 -4.65
C ILE A 32 11.42 16.66 -6.08
N CYS A 33 11.05 17.84 -6.59
CA CYS A 33 11.36 18.29 -7.94
C CYS A 33 12.80 18.80 -8.09
N ASN A 34 13.36 19.42 -7.05
CA ASN A 34 14.71 19.95 -7.08
C ASN A 34 15.72 18.86 -6.69
N ASP A 35 16.48 18.34 -7.66
CA ASP A 35 17.59 17.40 -7.43
C ASP A 35 18.85 18.07 -6.83
N ALA A 36 18.66 19.09 -5.99
CA ALA A 36 19.72 19.86 -5.38
C ALA A 36 19.62 19.84 -3.84
N PRO A 37 20.75 19.73 -3.11
CA PRO A 37 20.75 19.87 -1.67
C PRO A 37 20.21 21.23 -1.24
N GLU A 38 19.43 21.23 -0.17
CA GLU A 38 19.02 22.47 0.48
C GLU A 38 20.26 23.20 0.97
N SER A 39 20.54 24.37 0.39
CA SER A 39 21.70 25.18 0.74
C SER A 39 21.59 25.77 2.16
N ARG A 40 20.35 25.89 2.67
CA ARG A 40 20.06 26.57 3.93
C ARG A 40 19.63 25.61 5.03
N TYR A 41 20.54 25.31 5.94
CA TYR A 41 20.25 24.61 7.19
C TYR A 41 19.93 25.57 8.32
N ARG A 42 18.97 25.21 9.19
CA ARG A 42 18.63 26.02 10.39
C ARG A 42 19.82 26.17 11.33
N ASN A 43 20.53 25.06 11.54
CA ASN A 43 21.76 25.02 12.32
C ASN A 43 22.83 24.37 11.45
N ARG A 44 23.64 25.22 10.80
CA ARG A 44 24.68 24.79 9.87
C ARG A 44 25.77 23.98 10.58
N PHE A 45 26.20 24.39 11.76
CA PHE A 45 27.22 23.68 12.54
C PHE A 45 26.78 22.25 12.90
N LEU A 46 25.53 22.07 13.33
CA LEU A 46 24.97 20.74 13.61
C LEU A 46 24.91 19.88 12.34
N ALA A 47 24.43 20.44 11.22
CA ALA A 47 24.34 19.72 9.96
C ALA A 47 25.74 19.27 9.49
N GLU A 48 26.73 20.16 9.54
CA GLU A 48 28.13 19.87 9.20
C GLU A 48 28.71 18.79 10.12
N ALA A 49 28.45 18.86 11.43
CA ALA A 49 28.88 17.83 12.36
C ALA A 49 28.25 16.45 12.05
N MET A 50 26.95 16.39 11.76
CA MET A 50 26.26 15.15 11.41
C MET A 50 26.75 14.55 10.09
N VAL A 51 27.09 15.39 9.11
CA VAL A 51 27.75 14.96 7.87
C VAL A 51 29.12 14.36 8.16
N ASN A 52 29.96 15.05 8.94
CA ASN A 52 31.30 14.58 9.29
C ASN A 52 31.29 13.28 10.10
N LEU A 53 30.21 13.02 10.83
CA LEU A 53 29.97 11.78 11.57
C LEU A 53 29.26 10.69 10.73
N ASN A 54 29.08 10.90 9.42
CA ASN A 54 28.37 10.00 8.50
C ASN A 54 26.95 9.63 8.96
N MET A 55 26.26 10.52 9.67
CA MET A 55 24.89 10.32 10.13
C MET A 55 23.85 10.77 9.10
N ILE A 56 24.19 11.73 8.24
CA ILE A 56 23.31 12.25 7.18
C ILE A 56 24.08 12.43 5.87
N ASP A 57 23.39 12.23 4.75
CA ASP A 57 23.92 12.49 3.42
C ASP A 57 23.98 14.02 3.15
N THR A 58 25.03 14.49 2.46
CA THR A 58 25.17 15.90 2.03
C THR A 58 24.29 16.28 0.85
N ILE A 59 23.79 15.28 0.13
CA ILE A 59 22.90 15.45 -1.01
C ILE A 59 21.49 15.47 -0.44
N GLY A 60 20.75 16.58 -0.54
CA GLY A 60 19.42 16.83 0.04
C GLY A 60 18.28 15.93 -0.49
N SER A 61 18.65 14.77 -0.98
CA SER A 61 17.82 13.65 -1.38
C SER A 61 17.16 12.90 -0.22
N GLY A 62 17.39 13.23 1.05
CA GLY A 62 16.86 12.42 2.17
C GLY A 62 15.35 12.19 2.10
N ILE A 63 14.58 13.24 1.79
CA ILE A 63 13.12 13.15 1.59
C ILE A 63 12.80 12.31 0.34
N LYS A 64 13.42 12.61 -0.80
CA LYS A 64 13.22 11.86 -2.06
C LYS A 64 13.57 10.36 -1.90
N LYS A 65 14.65 10.04 -1.20
CA LYS A 65 15.10 8.69 -0.87
C LYS A 65 14.07 7.97 0.00
N MET A 66 13.47 8.65 0.98
CA MET A 66 12.38 8.09 1.76
C MET A 66 11.15 7.77 0.91
N PHE A 67 10.77 8.64 -0.02
CA PHE A 67 9.69 8.37 -0.98
C PHE A 67 10.01 7.16 -1.85
N MET A 68 11.23 7.06 -2.36
CA MET A 68 11.68 5.90 -3.16
C MET A 68 11.71 4.60 -2.36
N ILE A 69 12.13 4.64 -1.09
CA ILE A 69 12.09 3.46 -0.21
C ILE A 69 10.64 2.99 0.01
N GLN A 70 9.70 3.91 0.29
CA GLN A 70 8.29 3.56 0.43
C GLN A 70 7.72 2.99 -0.87
N LYS A 71 8.03 3.62 -2.02
CA LYS A 71 7.66 3.11 -3.36
C LYS A 71 8.15 1.67 -3.56
N ASN A 72 9.44 1.42 -3.34
CA ASN A 72 10.05 0.12 -3.58
C ASN A 72 9.48 -0.98 -2.66
N ARG A 73 9.00 -0.59 -1.49
CA ARG A 73 8.29 -1.49 -0.55
C ARG A 73 6.78 -1.56 -0.80
N PHE A 74 6.28 -0.88 -1.83
CA PHE A 74 4.85 -0.76 -2.15
C PHE A 74 3.99 -0.14 -1.04
N PHE A 75 4.62 0.64 -0.17
CA PHE A 75 3.97 1.30 0.96
C PHE A 75 3.47 2.69 0.55
N PRO A 76 2.48 3.25 1.28
CA PRO A 76 2.05 4.62 1.11
C PRO A 76 3.22 5.58 1.24
N LEU A 77 3.22 6.65 0.46
CA LEU A 77 4.26 7.67 0.57
C LEU A 77 4.16 8.39 1.93
N PRO A 78 5.26 8.97 2.44
CA PRO A 78 5.23 9.74 3.68
C PRO A 78 4.32 10.97 3.57
N GLU A 79 3.59 11.30 4.63
CA GLU A 79 2.72 12.49 4.67
C GLU A 79 3.31 13.56 5.57
N TYR A 80 3.42 14.78 5.05
CA TYR A 80 3.91 15.91 5.80
C TYR A 80 2.79 16.89 6.11
N THR A 81 2.72 17.29 7.38
CA THR A 81 1.85 18.38 7.82
C THR A 81 2.72 19.56 8.19
N LEU A 82 2.63 20.63 7.40
CA LEU A 82 3.42 21.86 7.57
C LEU A 82 2.48 22.97 8.06
N GLY A 83 2.62 23.43 9.29
CA GLY A 83 1.74 24.47 9.83
C GLY A 83 1.90 24.70 11.33
N ASN A 84 1.30 25.77 11.85
CA ASN A 84 1.28 26.08 13.29
C ASN A 84 2.66 26.05 13.97
N ALA A 85 3.70 26.55 13.28
CA ALA A 85 5.09 26.48 13.73
C ALA A 85 5.54 25.06 14.14
N ARG A 86 5.04 24.05 13.42
CA ARG A 86 5.36 22.64 13.58
C ARG A 86 5.51 21.98 12.20
N VAL A 87 6.40 21.00 12.15
CA VAL A 87 6.60 20.10 11.02
C VAL A 87 6.36 18.69 11.53
N GLU A 88 5.41 18.00 10.91
CA GLU A 88 5.08 16.62 11.24
C GLU A 88 5.26 15.73 10.00
N VAL A 89 5.77 14.52 10.19
CA VAL A 89 5.85 13.49 9.15
C VAL A 89 5.25 12.18 9.65
N ASN A 90 4.34 11.62 8.86
CA ASN A 90 3.72 10.32 9.09
C ASN A 90 4.27 9.31 8.08
N ILE A 91 4.77 8.18 8.58
CA ILE A 91 5.37 7.11 7.78
C ILE A 91 4.61 5.82 8.06
N THR A 92 4.02 5.22 7.03
CA THR A 92 3.24 3.98 7.14
C THR A 92 4.10 2.78 6.76
N GLY A 93 4.25 1.82 7.68
CA GLY A 93 5.07 0.62 7.51
C GLY A 93 4.36 -0.58 6.90
N LYS A 94 3.21 -0.39 6.25
CA LYS A 94 2.39 -1.45 5.64
C LYS A 94 1.70 -1.00 4.36
N VAL A 95 1.26 -1.96 3.55
CA VAL A 95 0.43 -1.70 2.37
C VAL A 95 -0.94 -1.22 2.82
N LEU A 96 -1.40 -0.09 2.26
CA LEU A 96 -2.72 0.47 2.54
C LEU A 96 -3.75 0.08 1.48
N ASP A 97 -3.36 0.13 0.20
CA ASP A 97 -4.19 -0.27 -0.93
C ASP A 97 -3.45 -1.27 -1.84
N ILE A 98 -4.08 -2.42 -2.08
CA ILE A 98 -3.55 -3.50 -2.92
C ILE A 98 -3.48 -3.05 -4.39
N ALA A 99 -4.45 -2.27 -4.87
CA ALA A 99 -4.46 -1.78 -6.25
C ALA A 99 -3.29 -0.81 -6.50
N TYR A 100 -2.97 0.03 -5.51
CA TYR A 100 -1.78 0.88 -5.54
C TYR A 100 -0.49 0.06 -5.62
N ALA A 101 -0.32 -0.90 -4.70
CA ALA A 101 0.85 -1.77 -4.68
C ALA A 101 1.02 -2.54 -6.00
N ARG A 102 -0.08 -3.05 -6.57
CA ARG A 102 -0.08 -3.72 -7.88
C ARG A 102 0.37 -2.80 -8.99
N LYS A 103 -0.11 -1.55 -9.04
CA LYS A 103 0.31 -0.59 -10.08
C LYS A 103 1.80 -0.24 -10.01
N LEU A 104 2.34 -0.09 -8.81
CA LEU A 104 3.77 0.14 -8.63
C LEU A 104 4.61 -1.05 -9.11
N ALA A 105 4.14 -2.28 -8.88
CA ALA A 105 4.81 -3.49 -9.36
C ALA A 105 4.70 -3.69 -10.89
N GLU A 106 3.57 -3.28 -11.47
CA GLU A 106 3.30 -3.36 -12.92
C GLU A 106 4.15 -2.36 -13.71
N PHE A 107 4.30 -1.14 -13.20
CA PHE A 107 5.05 -0.07 -13.86
C PHE A 107 6.20 0.44 -12.96
N PRO A 108 7.33 -0.28 -12.91
CA PRO A 108 8.47 0.12 -12.08
C PRO A 108 9.01 1.51 -12.47
N ASP A 109 8.89 1.88 -13.74
CA ASP A 109 9.35 3.16 -14.31
C ASP A 109 8.34 4.31 -14.15
N LEU A 110 7.27 4.13 -13.36
CA LEU A 110 6.34 5.21 -13.01
C LEU A 110 7.11 6.41 -12.44
N LYS A 111 6.79 7.59 -12.99
CA LYS A 111 7.34 8.86 -12.51
C LYS A 111 6.84 9.13 -11.09
N LEU A 112 7.69 9.74 -10.27
CA LEU A 112 7.34 10.04 -8.88
C LEU A 112 6.09 10.92 -8.75
N GLU A 113 5.87 11.84 -9.69
CA GLU A 113 4.64 12.65 -9.80
C GLU A 113 3.39 11.78 -9.96
N ASP A 114 3.42 10.80 -10.87
CA ASP A 114 2.30 9.87 -11.08
C ASP A 114 2.02 9.06 -9.80
N ILE A 115 3.08 8.65 -9.11
CA ILE A 115 3.02 7.87 -7.87
C ILE A 115 2.40 8.69 -6.73
N ILE A 116 2.77 9.96 -6.59
CA ILE A 116 2.19 10.88 -5.61
C ILE A 116 0.68 11.02 -5.83
N LEU A 117 0.24 11.15 -7.08
CA LEU A 117 -1.18 11.26 -7.39
C LEU A 117 -1.95 9.95 -7.12
N LEU A 118 -1.35 8.80 -7.43
CA LEU A 118 -1.94 7.49 -7.10
C LEU A 118 -2.05 7.27 -5.59
N ASP A 119 -1.03 7.70 -4.83
CA ASP A 119 -1.04 7.63 -3.36
C ASP A 119 -2.12 8.53 -2.75
N GLN A 120 -2.42 9.68 -3.36
CA GLN A 120 -3.55 10.54 -2.97
C GLN A 120 -4.89 9.81 -3.10
N ILE A 121 -5.10 9.03 -4.17
CA ILE A 121 -6.33 8.24 -4.37
C ILE A 121 -6.46 7.16 -3.29
N GLN A 122 -5.38 6.41 -3.04
CA GLN A 122 -5.33 5.41 -1.98
C GLN A 122 -5.73 6.01 -0.62
N LYS A 123 -5.29 7.25 -0.35
CA LYS A 123 -5.58 7.97 0.89
C LYS A 123 -6.90 8.74 0.87
N ARG A 124 -7.72 8.56 -0.18
CA ARG A 124 -9.02 9.22 -0.38
C ARG A 124 -8.93 10.76 -0.36
N LYS A 125 -7.82 11.30 -0.83
CA LYS A 125 -7.62 12.74 -0.99
C LYS A 125 -8.22 13.21 -2.32
N PRO A 126 -8.76 14.44 -2.38
CA PRO A 126 -9.32 14.99 -3.60
C PRO A 126 -8.21 15.22 -4.63
N LEU A 127 -8.51 14.89 -5.89
CA LEU A 127 -7.71 15.25 -7.06
C LEU A 127 -8.35 16.44 -7.78
N SER A 128 -7.52 17.27 -8.39
CA SER A 128 -8.00 18.28 -9.33
C SER A 128 -8.53 17.62 -10.61
N ASP A 129 -9.40 18.33 -11.34
CA ASP A 129 -9.99 17.78 -12.57
C ASP A 129 -8.90 17.54 -13.65
N ASP A 130 -7.83 18.34 -13.66
CA ASP A 130 -6.71 18.17 -14.58
C ASP A 130 -5.82 16.97 -14.22
N GLN A 131 -5.54 16.78 -12.92
CA GLN A 131 -4.83 15.60 -12.43
C GLN A 131 -5.60 14.32 -12.75
N ALA A 132 -6.92 14.31 -12.55
CA ALA A 132 -7.77 13.18 -12.87
C ALA A 132 -7.79 12.87 -14.38
N LYS A 133 -7.88 13.90 -15.24
CA LYS A 133 -7.80 13.72 -16.70
C LYS A 133 -6.45 13.14 -17.13
N TYR A 134 -5.37 13.64 -16.55
CA TYR A 134 -4.01 13.17 -16.83
C TYR A 134 -3.79 11.70 -16.43
N LEU A 135 -4.26 11.29 -15.25
CA LEU A 135 -4.15 9.88 -14.84
C LEU A 135 -5.05 8.95 -15.66
N LYS A 136 -6.22 9.44 -16.11
CA LYS A 136 -7.12 8.71 -17.00
C LYS A 136 -6.54 8.51 -18.39
N SER A 137 -5.88 9.52 -18.97
CA SER A 137 -5.26 9.37 -20.29
C SER A 137 -4.12 8.33 -20.29
N LYS A 138 -3.51 8.11 -19.12
CA LYS A 138 -2.52 7.04 -18.89
C LYS A 138 -3.13 5.69 -18.46
N ASN A 139 -4.46 5.58 -18.40
CA ASN A 139 -5.17 4.38 -17.91
C ASN A 139 -4.75 3.92 -16.50
N LEU A 140 -4.25 4.84 -15.66
CA LEU A 140 -3.80 4.53 -14.30
C LEU A 140 -4.97 4.50 -13.29
N ILE A 141 -6.05 5.23 -13.62
CA ILE A 141 -7.22 5.37 -12.75
C ILE A 141 -8.51 5.22 -13.55
N GLU A 142 -9.57 4.85 -12.85
CA GLU A 142 -10.93 4.71 -13.35
C GLU A 142 -11.91 5.46 -12.43
N GLY A 143 -13.19 5.51 -12.83
CA GLY A 143 -14.25 6.14 -12.05
C GLY A 143 -14.55 7.59 -12.45
N ARG A 144 -15.36 8.28 -11.63
CA ARG A 144 -15.85 9.64 -11.86
C ARG A 144 -15.86 10.40 -10.55
N LYS A 145 -15.67 11.73 -10.61
CA LYS A 145 -15.72 12.60 -9.44
C LYS A 145 -16.99 12.33 -8.61
N PRO A 146 -16.89 12.20 -7.27
CA PRO A 146 -15.67 12.28 -6.45
C PRO A 146 -14.92 10.96 -6.28
N ASN A 147 -15.44 9.85 -6.81
CA ASN A 147 -14.98 8.49 -6.55
C ASN A 147 -14.08 7.99 -7.68
N TYR A 148 -12.78 8.22 -7.54
CA TYR A 148 -11.76 7.61 -8.38
C TYR A 148 -11.19 6.37 -7.72
N PHE A 149 -10.79 5.40 -8.54
CA PHE A 149 -10.15 4.17 -8.09
C PHE A 149 -8.99 3.82 -9.01
N ILE A 150 -7.98 3.14 -8.48
CA ILE A 150 -6.80 2.72 -9.22
C ILE A 150 -7.21 1.57 -10.15
N SER A 151 -6.84 1.65 -11.44
CA SER A 151 -7.31 0.69 -12.45
C SER A 151 -6.79 -0.72 -12.16
N ALA A 152 -7.66 -1.72 -12.31
CA ALA A 152 -7.33 -3.12 -12.05
C ALA A 152 -6.98 -3.84 -13.37
N GLN A 153 -5.83 -3.53 -13.97
CA GLN A 153 -5.32 -4.35 -15.07
C GLN A 153 -4.47 -5.51 -14.51
N LEU A 154 -4.67 -6.70 -15.09
CA LEU A 154 -4.01 -7.93 -14.69
C LEU A 154 -2.57 -7.91 -15.21
N ALA A 155 -1.59 -7.87 -14.30
CA ALA A 155 -0.18 -7.95 -14.63
C ALA A 155 0.13 -9.26 -15.38
N GLN A 156 0.54 -9.18 -16.65
CA GLN A 156 1.06 -10.34 -17.38
C GLN A 156 2.59 -10.39 -17.42
N HIS A 157 3.32 -9.30 -17.16
CA HIS A 157 4.77 -9.29 -17.40
C HIS A 157 5.53 -8.38 -16.42
N SER A 158 6.07 -8.93 -15.33
CA SER A 158 7.17 -8.28 -14.59
C SER A 158 8.02 -9.32 -13.87
N ASP A 159 9.34 -9.15 -13.91
CA ASP A 159 10.36 -10.05 -13.33
C ASP A 159 10.53 -9.89 -11.82
N ASN A 160 9.88 -8.91 -11.19
CA ASN A 160 9.83 -8.73 -9.72
C ASN A 160 8.84 -9.68 -9.02
N LYS A 161 8.72 -10.92 -9.53
CA LYS A 161 7.77 -11.92 -9.04
C LYS A 161 8.02 -12.32 -7.59
N ALA A 162 9.25 -12.28 -7.08
CA ALA A 162 9.57 -12.75 -5.74
C ALA A 162 9.06 -11.80 -4.63
N GLU A 163 9.23 -10.48 -4.76
CA GLU A 163 8.64 -9.51 -3.85
C GLU A 163 7.12 -9.43 -4.04
N TYR A 164 6.66 -9.46 -5.29
CA TYR A 164 5.24 -9.61 -5.61
C TYR A 164 4.61 -10.84 -4.95
N ILE A 165 5.29 -12.00 -4.94
CA ILE A 165 4.81 -13.25 -4.32
C ILE A 165 4.82 -13.18 -2.78
N ARG A 166 5.82 -12.55 -2.15
CA ARG A 166 5.79 -12.30 -0.70
C ARG A 166 4.61 -11.41 -0.31
N HIS A 167 4.25 -10.46 -1.17
CA HIS A 167 3.05 -9.63 -1.03
C HIS A 167 1.80 -10.25 -1.69
N LYS A 168 1.90 -11.42 -2.32
CA LYS A 168 0.78 -12.19 -2.92
C LYS A 168 0.04 -13.04 -1.90
N ALA A 169 0.48 -13.01 -0.64
CA ALA A 169 -0.33 -13.44 0.50
C ALA A 169 -1.71 -12.73 0.55
N PHE A 170 -1.91 -11.67 -0.24
CA PHE A 170 -3.11 -10.85 -0.30
C PHE A 170 -3.93 -10.99 -1.60
N ASP A 171 -3.66 -12.02 -2.42
CA ASP A 171 -4.45 -12.27 -3.64
C ASP A 171 -5.61 -13.25 -3.37
N ASP A 172 -6.79 -12.95 -3.92
CA ASP A 172 -7.97 -13.82 -3.80
C ASP A 172 -7.66 -15.24 -4.29
N GLN A 173 -6.79 -15.36 -5.29
CA GLN A 173 -6.31 -16.64 -5.78
C GLN A 173 -5.49 -17.42 -4.74
N HIS A 174 -4.68 -16.75 -3.93
CA HIS A 174 -3.91 -17.40 -2.86
C HIS A 174 -4.84 -17.95 -1.77
N TYR A 175 -5.81 -17.15 -1.32
CA TYR A 175 -6.77 -17.64 -0.32
C TYR A 175 -7.69 -18.74 -0.88
N LYS A 176 -8.07 -18.65 -2.16
CA LYS A 176 -8.78 -19.74 -2.85
C LYS A 176 -7.95 -21.02 -2.89
N GLN A 177 -6.65 -20.92 -3.16
CA GLN A 177 -5.75 -22.07 -3.14
C GLN A 177 -5.65 -22.68 -1.74
N LEU A 178 -5.54 -21.87 -0.69
CA LEU A 178 -5.56 -22.36 0.70
C LEU A 178 -6.86 -23.12 1.05
N ILE A 179 -8.01 -22.64 0.55
CA ILE A 179 -9.29 -23.34 0.71
C ILE A 179 -9.26 -24.71 0.01
N ILE A 180 -8.73 -24.77 -1.21
CA ILE A 180 -8.60 -26.02 -1.98
C ILE A 180 -7.65 -26.99 -1.25
N GLU A 181 -6.45 -26.56 -0.88
CA GLU A 181 -5.46 -27.38 -0.16
C GLU A 181 -6.03 -27.91 1.17
N TYR A 182 -6.81 -27.09 1.89
CA TYR A 182 -7.50 -27.53 3.09
C TYR A 182 -8.49 -28.66 2.78
N LEU A 183 -9.31 -28.51 1.73
CA LEU A 183 -10.28 -29.52 1.34
C LEU A 183 -9.64 -30.78 0.74
N GLU A 184 -8.48 -30.66 0.08
CA GLU A 184 -7.68 -31.81 -0.36
C GLU A 184 -7.19 -32.62 0.84
N LYS A 185 -6.78 -31.95 1.92
CA LYS A 185 -6.22 -32.60 3.11
C LYS A 185 -7.27 -33.14 4.07
N PHE A 186 -8.36 -32.41 4.28
CA PHE A 186 -9.38 -32.71 5.29
C PHE A 186 -10.72 -33.18 4.70
N THR A 187 -10.84 -33.24 3.37
CA THR A 187 -12.01 -33.72 2.58
C THR A 187 -13.26 -32.85 2.70
N THR A 188 -13.57 -32.34 3.89
CA THR A 188 -14.73 -31.51 4.19
C THR A 188 -14.35 -30.36 5.13
N ALA A 189 -15.04 -29.23 5.03
CA ALA A 189 -14.85 -28.09 5.92
C ALA A 189 -16.17 -27.36 6.21
N GLN A 190 -16.30 -26.79 7.40
CA GLN A 190 -17.37 -25.84 7.70
C GLN A 190 -16.92 -24.41 7.41
N ARG A 191 -17.88 -23.48 7.39
CA ARG A 191 -17.59 -22.06 7.18
C ARG A 191 -16.61 -21.50 8.21
N SER A 192 -16.76 -21.90 9.47
CA SER A 192 -15.89 -21.50 10.58
C SER A 192 -14.43 -21.92 10.37
N ASP A 193 -14.19 -23.02 9.67
CA ASP A 193 -12.84 -23.52 9.43
C ASP A 193 -12.11 -22.62 8.42
N PHE A 194 -12.81 -22.16 7.39
CA PHE A 194 -12.27 -21.17 6.44
C PHE A 194 -12.05 -19.81 7.08
N ASP A 195 -12.98 -19.38 7.93
CA ASP A 195 -12.83 -18.14 8.68
C ASP A 195 -11.56 -18.22 9.57
N ARG A 196 -11.36 -19.30 10.34
CA ARG A 196 -10.13 -19.53 11.12
C ARG A 196 -8.86 -19.62 10.27
N LEU A 197 -8.96 -20.19 9.07
CA LEU A 197 -7.81 -20.37 8.18
C LEU A 197 -7.32 -19.05 7.55
N ILE A 198 -8.26 -18.10 7.33
CA ILE A 198 -8.05 -16.94 6.46
C ILE A 198 -8.13 -15.60 7.21
N LEU A 199 -9.01 -15.43 8.20
CA LEU A 199 -9.28 -14.12 8.82
C LEU A 199 -8.00 -13.45 9.36
N ASP A 200 -7.17 -14.19 10.09
CA ASP A 200 -5.92 -13.67 10.67
C ASP A 200 -4.83 -13.40 9.62
N LYS A 201 -5.06 -13.84 8.37
CA LYS A 201 -4.17 -13.61 7.22
C LYS A 201 -4.70 -12.51 6.30
N LEU A 202 -5.90 -11.99 6.56
CA LEU A 202 -6.46 -10.88 5.79
C LEU A 202 -5.88 -9.55 6.26
N PRO A 203 -5.78 -8.55 5.36
CA PRO A 203 -5.30 -7.23 5.72
C PRO A 203 -6.08 -6.60 6.88
N GLU A 204 -5.36 -5.98 7.82
CA GLU A 204 -5.96 -5.20 8.92
C GLU A 204 -6.71 -3.94 8.47
N VAL A 205 -6.50 -3.50 7.23
CA VAL A 205 -7.27 -2.38 6.65
C VAL A 205 -8.75 -2.74 6.48
N LEU A 206 -9.06 -4.04 6.44
CA LEU A 206 -10.43 -4.52 6.42
C LEU A 206 -10.98 -4.59 7.84
N ASP A 207 -12.15 -4.00 8.06
CA ASP A 207 -12.90 -4.24 9.30
C ASP A 207 -13.38 -5.71 9.37
N GLU A 208 -13.77 -6.16 10.57
CA GLU A 208 -14.18 -7.56 10.78
C GLU A 208 -15.33 -7.98 9.86
N GLN A 209 -16.28 -7.09 9.58
CA GLN A 209 -17.39 -7.37 8.67
C GLN A 209 -16.89 -7.56 7.23
N GLN A 210 -15.97 -6.70 6.78
CA GLN A 210 -15.33 -6.78 5.47
C GLN A 210 -14.49 -8.05 5.32
N LYS A 211 -13.77 -8.45 6.36
CA LYS A 211 -13.01 -9.72 6.37
C LYS A 211 -13.93 -10.93 6.20
N HIS A 212 -15.03 -11.01 6.95
CA HIS A 212 -16.02 -12.08 6.81
C HIS A 212 -16.70 -12.07 5.42
N HIS A 213 -17.02 -10.89 4.88
CA HIS A 213 -17.53 -10.75 3.52
C HIS A 213 -16.51 -11.24 2.48
N LYS A 214 -15.22 -10.95 2.68
CA LYS A 214 -14.15 -11.41 1.79
C LYS A 214 -14.10 -12.93 1.74
N VAL A 215 -14.08 -13.61 2.89
CA VAL A 215 -14.10 -15.09 2.95
C VAL A 215 -15.36 -15.66 2.28
N LYS A 216 -16.52 -15.00 2.43
CA LYS A 216 -17.76 -15.41 1.74
C LYS A 216 -17.64 -15.32 0.22
N ASN A 217 -17.07 -14.24 -0.28
CA ASN A 217 -16.89 -14.05 -1.71
C ASN A 217 -15.90 -15.05 -2.30
N LEU A 218 -14.85 -15.41 -1.56
CA LEU A 218 -13.88 -16.43 -1.98
C LEU A 218 -14.56 -17.81 -2.16
N ILE A 219 -15.30 -18.26 -1.15
CA ILE A 219 -16.04 -19.54 -1.17
C ILE A 219 -17.07 -19.53 -2.30
N GLN A 220 -17.85 -18.45 -2.43
CA GLN A 220 -18.86 -18.34 -3.49
C GLN A 220 -18.24 -18.35 -4.88
N SER A 221 -17.08 -17.69 -5.05
CA SER A 221 -16.35 -17.72 -6.32
C SER A 221 -15.87 -19.13 -6.68
N LEU A 222 -15.35 -19.91 -5.72
CA LEU A 222 -14.93 -21.30 -5.95
C LEU A 222 -16.12 -22.20 -6.31
N LYS A 223 -17.27 -21.99 -5.65
CA LYS A 223 -18.51 -22.70 -5.96
C LYS A 223 -18.98 -22.39 -7.39
N ASN A 224 -18.97 -21.12 -7.78
CA ASN A 224 -19.38 -20.69 -9.13
C ASN A 224 -18.43 -21.21 -10.22
N GLN A 225 -17.15 -21.42 -9.88
CA GLN A 225 -16.16 -22.05 -10.77
C GLN A 225 -16.28 -23.58 -10.80
N GLY A 226 -17.18 -24.18 -10.01
CA GLY A 226 -17.36 -25.62 -9.93
C GLY A 226 -16.24 -26.36 -9.21
N LEU A 227 -15.33 -25.67 -8.51
CA LEU A 227 -14.19 -26.30 -7.80
C LEU A 227 -14.59 -26.90 -6.45
N ILE A 228 -15.56 -26.29 -5.79
CA ILE A 228 -16.12 -26.78 -4.53
C ILE A 228 -17.64 -26.86 -4.62
N THR A 229 -18.22 -27.78 -3.86
CA THR A 229 -19.67 -27.91 -3.71
C THR A 229 -20.06 -27.86 -2.24
N ASN A 230 -21.29 -27.44 -2.00
CA ASN A 230 -21.87 -27.42 -0.66
C ASN A 230 -22.76 -28.65 -0.50
N SER A 231 -22.46 -29.46 0.52
CA SER A 231 -23.31 -30.56 0.97
C SER A 231 -23.85 -30.20 2.36
N GLY A 232 -25.01 -29.53 2.40
CA GLY A 232 -25.67 -29.11 3.62
C GLY A 232 -24.93 -28.00 4.39
N ARG A 233 -24.27 -28.35 5.49
CA ARG A 233 -23.48 -27.41 6.33
C ARG A 233 -21.98 -27.46 6.04
N THR A 234 -21.55 -28.34 5.13
CA THR A 234 -20.14 -28.60 4.84
C THR A 234 -19.82 -28.34 3.37
N TRP A 235 -18.60 -27.88 3.13
CA TRP A 235 -18.00 -27.68 1.83
C TRP A 235 -17.03 -28.81 1.52
N GLN A 236 -16.98 -29.23 0.27
CA GLN A 236 -16.10 -30.30 -0.22
C GLN A 236 -15.67 -29.99 -1.65
N LEU A 237 -14.58 -30.61 -2.11
CA LEU A 237 -14.18 -30.51 -3.51
C LEU A 237 -15.28 -31.09 -4.42
N SER A 238 -15.52 -30.47 -5.56
CA SER A 238 -16.38 -31.06 -6.57
C SER A 238 -15.72 -32.31 -7.12
N LYS A 239 -16.48 -33.40 -7.26
CA LYS A 239 -15.99 -34.60 -7.95
C LYS A 239 -15.70 -34.24 -9.42
N PRO A 240 -14.60 -34.75 -10.02
CA PRO A 240 -14.37 -34.55 -11.44
C PRO A 240 -15.58 -35.10 -12.21
N SER A 241 -16.18 -34.26 -13.06
CA SER A 241 -17.19 -34.70 -14.01
C SER A 241 -16.53 -35.69 -14.96
N LEU A 242 -16.75 -36.98 -14.73
CA LEU A 242 -16.62 -38.01 -15.76
C LEU A 242 -17.58 -37.60 -16.89
N SER A 243 -17.04 -36.96 -17.91
CA SER A 243 -17.71 -36.79 -19.19
C SER A 243 -17.63 -38.14 -19.89
N SER A 244 -18.79 -38.79 -20.00
CA SER A 244 -19.03 -39.92 -20.90
C SER A 244 -18.92 -39.49 -22.36
#